data_AF-A0A7L8S5Z5-F1
#
_entry.id   AF-A0A7L8S5Z5-F1
#
_cell.length_a   1.000
_cell.length_b   1.000
_cell.length_c   1.000
_cell.angle_alpha   90.00
_cell.angle_beta   90.00
_cell.angle_gamma   90.00
#
_symmetry.space_group_name_H-M   'P 1'
#
loop_
_entity.id
_entity.type
_entity.pdbx_description
1 polymer ?
#
loop_
_entity_poly.entity_id
_entity_poly.type
_entity_poly.pdbx_seq_one_letter_code
_entity_poly.pdbx_strand_id
1 'polypeptide(L)'
;MRKMAAIFSAIVLTYSISAKADRLVCSESEHLRYMKMVGEVGEMGIDLNPVGEDRAAFERLTAAYETLSSKGPKSSLFVAYVPTGQIYSQTCAEERCTMEEMAAPEQACLIDHMNQCSYVALRFRGEEFCLLRSPQN
;
A
#
# COMPACT_ATOMS: atom_id res chain seq x y z
N MET A 1 67.40 6.45 -1.72
CA MET A 1 66.49 5.34 -2.06
C MET A 1 65.04 5.79 -1.83
N ARG A 2 64.17 5.50 -2.79
CA ARG A 2 62.88 6.14 -3.11
C ARG A 2 61.77 5.71 -2.12
N LYS A 3 61.08 6.66 -1.45
CA LYS A 3 59.87 6.37 -0.67
C LYS A 3 58.68 6.30 -1.64
N MET A 4 58.15 5.09 -1.91
CA MET A 4 56.90 4.93 -2.65
C MET A 4 55.74 5.18 -1.69
N ALA A 5 54.97 6.24 -1.93
CA ALA A 5 53.68 6.44 -1.32
C ALA A 5 52.66 5.55 -2.06
N ALA A 6 52.15 4.53 -1.39
CA ALA A 6 51.03 3.74 -1.87
C ALA A 6 49.73 4.48 -1.52
N ILE A 7 49.04 4.97 -2.55
CA ILE A 7 47.69 5.53 -2.41
C ILE A 7 46.72 4.35 -2.40
N PHE A 8 46.19 4.00 -1.24
CA PHE A 8 45.07 3.06 -1.13
C PHE A 8 43.78 3.79 -1.52
N SER A 9 43.35 3.63 -2.76
CA SER A 9 42.00 4.01 -3.17
C SER A 9 40.99 3.10 -2.47
N ALA A 10 40.22 3.66 -1.54
CA ALA A 10 39.08 2.99 -0.94
C ALA A 10 38.00 2.83 -2.03
N ILE A 11 37.80 1.59 -2.49
CA ILE A 11 36.66 1.24 -3.33
C ILE A 11 35.44 1.20 -2.41
N VAL A 12 34.63 2.26 -2.43
CA VAL A 12 33.32 2.25 -1.79
C VAL A 12 32.43 1.33 -2.63
N LEU A 13 32.29 0.07 -2.22
CA LEU A 13 31.21 -0.79 -2.70
C LEU A 13 29.89 -0.22 -2.15
N THR A 14 29.25 0.65 -2.93
CA THR A 14 27.84 0.96 -2.73
C THR A 14 27.04 -0.28 -3.13
N TYR A 15 26.74 -1.14 -2.16
CA TYR A 15 25.74 -2.18 -2.32
C TYR A 15 24.41 -1.48 -2.58
N SER A 16 23.96 -1.50 -3.84
CA SER A 16 22.60 -1.12 -4.21
C SER A 16 21.64 -2.12 -3.58
N ILE A 17 21.15 -1.80 -2.38
CA ILE A 17 20.06 -2.54 -1.76
C ILE A 17 18.86 -2.34 -2.70
N SER A 18 18.52 -3.41 -3.42
CA SER A 18 17.41 -3.45 -4.36
C SER A 18 16.15 -2.85 -3.72
N ALA A 19 15.48 -1.95 -4.45
CA ALA A 19 14.29 -1.19 -4.10
C ALA A 19 13.02 -2.05 -3.82
N LYS A 20 13.13 -3.05 -2.94
CA LYS A 20 12.02 -3.87 -2.47
C LYS A 20 11.29 -3.27 -1.27
N ALA A 21 11.83 -2.22 -0.65
CA ALA A 21 11.26 -1.60 0.53
C ALA A 21 9.97 -0.79 0.26
N ASP A 22 9.70 -0.43 -1.00
CA ASP A 22 8.55 0.39 -1.40
C ASP A 22 7.40 -0.43 -2.04
N ARG A 23 7.44 -1.77 -1.97
CA ARG A 23 6.42 -2.63 -2.58
C ARG A 23 5.35 -3.03 -1.57
N LEU A 24 4.08 -2.94 -1.94
CA LEU A 24 2.97 -3.37 -1.10
C LEU A 24 3.02 -4.89 -0.88
N VAL A 25 3.05 -5.33 0.38
CA VAL A 25 3.11 -6.75 0.73
C VAL A 25 1.70 -7.31 0.94
N CYS A 26 1.25 -8.14 0.00
CA CYS A 26 -0.05 -8.81 0.05
C CYS A 26 0.12 -10.27 0.47
N SER A 27 0.07 -10.54 1.77
CA SER A 27 0.10 -11.90 2.31
C SER A 27 -0.95 -12.08 3.40
N GLU A 28 -1.36 -13.32 3.65
CA GLU A 28 -2.30 -13.65 4.72
C GLU A 28 -1.77 -13.21 6.09
N SER A 29 -0.47 -13.36 6.35
CA SER A 29 0.15 -12.90 7.61
C SER A 29 0.06 -11.39 7.80
N GLU A 30 0.23 -10.61 6.73
CA GLU A 30 0.09 -9.15 6.79
C GLU A 30 -1.36 -8.73 7.03
N HIS A 31 -2.31 -9.43 6.39
CA HIS A 31 -3.73 -9.21 6.64
C HIS A 31 -4.12 -9.54 8.08
N LEU A 32 -3.64 -10.66 8.64
CA LEU A 32 -3.85 -11.00 10.04
C LEU A 32 -3.22 -9.98 11.00
N ARG A 33 -2.11 -9.34 10.61
CA ARG A 33 -1.51 -8.23 11.38
C ARG A 33 -2.45 -7.03 11.41
N TYR A 34 -3.02 -6.66 10.26
CA TYR A 34 -4.06 -5.63 10.18
C TYR A 34 -5.29 -5.98 11.02
N MET A 35 -5.81 -7.21 10.93
CA MET A 35 -7.02 -7.61 11.67
C MET A 35 -6.86 -7.53 13.19
N LYS A 36 -5.64 -7.69 13.71
CA LYS A 36 -5.36 -7.50 15.15
C LYS A 36 -5.45 -6.05 15.60
N MET A 37 -5.30 -5.10 14.69
CA MET A 37 -5.33 -3.65 14.96
C MET A 37 -6.51 -2.93 14.31
N VAL A 38 -7.48 -3.66 13.75
CA VAL A 38 -8.63 -3.07 13.03
C VAL A 38 -9.39 -2.06 13.89
N GLY A 39 -9.53 -2.36 15.19
CA GLY A 39 -10.15 -1.47 16.16
C GLY A 39 -9.29 -0.28 16.57
N GLU A 40 -8.01 -0.20 16.21
CA GLU A 40 -7.19 1.01 16.37
C GLU A 40 -7.24 1.89 15.11
N VAL A 41 -7.29 1.25 13.94
CA VAL A 41 -7.34 1.92 12.65
C VAL A 41 -8.61 2.74 12.49
N GLY A 42 -9.77 2.18 12.86
CA GLY A 42 -11.03 2.88 12.65
C GLY A 42 -12.26 2.17 13.18
N GLU A 43 -13.42 2.69 12.82
CA GLU A 43 -14.73 2.17 13.24
C GLU A 43 -15.26 1.03 12.35
N MET A 44 -14.58 0.77 11.22
CA MET A 44 -14.93 -0.29 10.27
C MET A 44 -13.74 -1.23 10.01
N GLY A 45 -14.01 -2.53 9.86
CA GLY A 45 -13.04 -3.50 9.36
C GLY A 45 -13.20 -3.75 7.86
N ILE A 46 -12.08 -3.95 7.17
CA ILE A 46 -12.04 -4.20 5.73
C ILE A 46 -11.40 -5.56 5.48
N ASP A 47 -12.20 -6.51 5.02
CA ASP A 47 -11.72 -7.84 4.66
C ASP A 47 -10.95 -7.82 3.33
N LEU A 48 -10.19 -8.88 3.07
CA LEU A 48 -9.49 -9.06 1.80
C LEU A 48 -10.47 -9.11 0.62
N ASN A 49 -10.24 -8.25 -0.36
CA ASN A 49 -11.05 -8.20 -1.55
C ASN A 49 -10.65 -9.33 -2.53
N PRO A 50 -11.62 -10.16 -2.99
CA PRO A 50 -11.35 -11.27 -3.90
C PRO A 50 -10.94 -10.82 -5.31
N VAL A 51 -11.09 -9.53 -5.67
CA VAL A 51 -10.63 -9.03 -6.98
C VAL A 51 -9.13 -9.26 -7.21
N GLY A 52 -8.35 -9.34 -6.13
CA GLY A 52 -6.92 -9.66 -6.23
C GLY A 52 -6.62 -11.11 -6.63
N GLU A 53 -7.59 -12.02 -6.61
CA GLU A 53 -7.40 -13.38 -7.09
C GLU A 53 -7.16 -13.41 -8.62
N ASP A 54 -7.69 -12.42 -9.35
CA ASP A 54 -7.29 -12.16 -10.74
C ASP A 54 -5.92 -11.46 -10.75
N ARG A 55 -4.91 -12.18 -11.25
CA ARG A 55 -3.54 -11.71 -11.35
C ARG A 55 -3.38 -10.41 -12.13
N ALA A 56 -4.11 -10.23 -13.23
CA ALA A 56 -4.00 -9.02 -14.04
C ALA A 56 -4.60 -7.81 -13.30
N ALA A 57 -5.71 -8.03 -12.59
CA ALA A 57 -6.28 -6.99 -11.73
C ALA A 57 -5.33 -6.68 -10.56
N PHE A 58 -4.82 -7.70 -9.87
CA PHE A 58 -3.89 -7.55 -8.77
C PHE A 58 -2.65 -6.73 -9.13
N GLU A 59 -1.99 -7.08 -10.25
CA GLU A 59 -0.79 -6.37 -10.72
C GLU A 59 -1.11 -4.92 -11.09
N ARG A 60 -2.23 -4.67 -11.79
CA ARG A 60 -2.66 -3.30 -12.13
C ARG A 60 -2.92 -2.46 -10.88
N LEU A 61 -3.63 -3.01 -9.90
CA LEU A 61 -4.04 -2.27 -8.70
C LEU A 61 -2.86 -1.99 -7.76
N THR A 62 -2.00 -2.99 -7.54
CA THR A 62 -0.79 -2.81 -6.72
C THR A 62 0.19 -1.85 -7.38
N ALA A 63 0.41 -1.96 -8.70
CA ALA A 63 1.24 -1.02 -9.43
C ALA A 63 0.68 0.41 -9.37
N ALA A 64 -0.63 0.58 -9.54
CA ALA A 64 -1.28 1.90 -9.44
C ALA A 64 -1.09 2.52 -8.05
N TYR A 65 -1.27 1.74 -6.98
CA TYR A 65 -1.01 2.19 -5.61
C TYR A 65 0.46 2.58 -5.40
N GLU A 66 1.40 1.76 -5.86
CA GLU A 66 2.85 1.98 -5.68
C GLU A 66 3.37 3.21 -6.44
N THR A 67 2.62 3.72 -7.43
CA THR A 67 2.95 5.02 -8.06
C THR A 67 2.63 6.24 -7.18
N LEU A 68 1.82 6.05 -6.13
CA LEU A 68 1.48 7.14 -5.22
C LEU A 68 2.70 7.46 -4.36
N SER A 69 3.22 8.68 -4.49
CA SER A 69 4.28 9.21 -3.62
C SER A 69 3.82 9.47 -2.17
N SER A 70 2.62 9.03 -1.80
CA SER A 70 2.05 9.32 -0.50
C SER A 70 2.78 8.50 0.56
N LYS A 71 3.67 9.16 1.31
CA LYS A 71 4.30 8.62 2.51
C LYS A 71 3.88 9.49 3.69
N GLY A 72 3.70 8.88 4.85
CA GLY A 72 3.39 9.64 6.07
C GLY A 72 2.72 8.81 7.16
N PRO A 73 2.68 9.32 8.40
CA PRO A 73 2.15 8.58 9.54
C PRO A 73 0.62 8.52 9.55
N LYS A 74 -0.05 9.40 8.80
CA LYS A 74 -1.50 9.53 8.82
C LYS A 74 -2.18 8.30 8.25
N SER A 75 -3.27 7.93 8.91
CA SER A 75 -4.17 6.89 8.49
C SER A 75 -4.82 7.26 7.17
N SER A 76 -4.76 6.37 6.19
CA SER A 76 -5.29 6.66 4.86
C SER A 76 -5.79 5.39 4.19
N LEU A 77 -6.93 5.49 3.53
CA LEU A 77 -7.56 4.40 2.81
C LEU A 77 -7.46 4.66 1.31
N PHE A 78 -7.24 3.58 0.56
CA PHE A 78 -7.05 3.64 -0.89
C PHE A 78 -7.98 2.64 -1.56
N VAL A 79 -8.85 3.15 -2.42
CA VAL A 79 -9.78 2.39 -3.25
C VAL A 79 -9.42 2.60 -4.70
N ALA A 80 -9.49 1.56 -5.51
CA ALA A 80 -9.29 1.65 -6.94
C ALA A 80 -10.56 1.33 -7.72
N TYR A 81 -10.76 2.03 -8.83
CA TYR A 81 -11.61 1.52 -9.91
C TYR A 81 -10.86 0.39 -10.63
N VAL A 82 -11.38 -0.83 -10.52
CA VAL A 82 -10.70 -2.07 -10.90
C VAL A 82 -10.23 -2.08 -12.35
N PRO A 83 -11.02 -1.66 -13.36
CA PRO A 83 -10.62 -1.75 -14.76
C PRO A 83 -9.43 -0.88 -15.15
N THR A 84 -9.26 0.29 -14.53
CA THR A 84 -8.20 1.25 -14.90
C THR A 84 -7.10 1.38 -13.85
N GLY A 85 -7.38 1.01 -12.61
CA GLY A 85 -6.49 1.28 -11.47
C GLY A 85 -6.53 2.73 -10.97
N GLN A 86 -7.51 3.54 -11.41
CA GLN A 86 -7.67 4.90 -10.88
C GLN A 86 -7.89 4.86 -9.36
N ILE A 87 -7.00 5.52 -8.60
CA ILE A 87 -7.04 5.53 -7.13
C ILE A 87 -7.84 6.72 -6.60
N TYR A 88 -8.71 6.39 -5.64
CA TYR A 88 -9.43 7.29 -4.76
C TYR A 88 -8.88 7.10 -3.35
N SER A 89 -8.63 8.19 -2.63
CA SER A 89 -8.03 8.09 -1.30
C SER A 89 -8.67 9.05 -0.31
N GLN A 90 -8.81 8.61 0.93
CA GLN A 90 -9.18 9.45 2.06
C GLN A 90 -8.09 9.37 3.12
N THR A 91 -7.63 10.52 3.60
CA THR A 91 -6.78 10.62 4.79
C THR A 91 -7.65 11.01 5.97
N CYS A 92 -7.58 10.27 7.05
CA CYS A 92 -8.41 10.54 8.23
C CYS A 92 -7.89 11.80 8.94
N ALA A 93 -8.80 12.58 9.51
CA ALA A 93 -8.47 13.80 10.24
C ALA A 93 -7.63 13.47 11.48
N GLU A 94 -8.03 12.42 12.19
CA GLU A 94 -7.35 11.85 13.35
C GLU A 94 -6.68 10.51 13.02
N GLU A 95 -5.91 9.96 13.96
CA GLU A 95 -5.27 8.66 13.79
C GLU A 95 -6.30 7.53 13.60
N ARG A 96 -7.36 7.51 14.40
CA ARG A 96 -8.47 6.56 14.25
C ARG A 96 -9.51 7.15 13.31
N CYS A 97 -9.78 6.45 12.21
CA CYS A 97 -10.77 6.86 11.22
C CYS A 97 -12.21 6.62 11.70
N THR A 98 -13.08 7.58 11.44
CA THR A 98 -14.53 7.41 11.55
C THR A 98 -15.06 6.49 10.43
N MET A 99 -16.24 5.90 10.62
CA MET A 99 -16.87 5.08 9.58
C MET A 99 -17.07 5.84 8.27
N GLU A 100 -17.44 7.14 8.33
CA GLU A 100 -17.65 7.99 7.16
C GLU A 100 -16.35 8.19 6.37
N GLU A 101 -15.25 8.52 7.05
CA GLU A 101 -13.94 8.66 6.40
C GLU A 101 -13.46 7.35 5.78
N MET A 102 -13.73 6.22 6.42
CA MET A 102 -13.34 4.92 5.86
C MET A 102 -14.14 4.58 4.58
N ALA A 103 -15.41 4.97 4.51
CA ALA A 103 -16.26 4.70 3.34
C ALA A 103 -16.10 5.74 2.21
N ALA A 104 -15.64 6.96 2.51
CA ALA A 104 -15.52 8.06 1.57
C ALA A 104 -14.80 7.74 0.24
N PRO A 105 -13.63 7.05 0.21
CA PRO A 105 -12.96 6.80 -1.06
C PRO A 105 -13.71 5.79 -1.94
N GLU A 106 -14.42 4.83 -1.33
CA GLU A 106 -15.29 3.91 -2.05
C GLU A 106 -16.51 4.61 -2.61
N GLN A 107 -17.17 5.46 -1.81
CA GLN A 107 -18.29 6.27 -2.27
C GLN A 107 -17.89 7.17 -3.44
N ALA A 108 -16.73 7.82 -3.37
CA ALA A 108 -16.21 8.64 -4.47
C ALA A 108 -16.01 7.83 -5.75
N CYS A 109 -15.42 6.64 -5.65
CA CYS A 109 -15.27 5.73 -6.79
C CYS A 109 -16.63 5.30 -7.37
N LEU A 110 -17.60 4.96 -6.52
CA LEU A 110 -18.93 4.51 -6.93
C LEU A 110 -19.76 5.63 -7.56
N ILE A 111 -19.55 6.89 -7.18
CA ILE A 111 -20.18 8.04 -7.83
C ILE A 111 -19.71 8.16 -9.28
N ASP A 112 -18.42 7.95 -9.54
CA ASP A 112 -17.83 8.08 -10.88
C ASP A 112 -18.09 6.86 -11.77
N HIS A 113 -18.06 5.64 -11.21
CA HIS A 113 -18.00 4.39 -11.98
C HIS A 113 -19.14 3.40 -11.69
N MET A 114 -20.05 3.70 -10.76
CA MET A 114 -21.21 2.88 -10.34
C MET A 114 -20.91 1.51 -9.71
N ASN A 115 -19.81 0.84 -10.07
CA ASN A 115 -19.41 -0.45 -9.55
C ASN A 115 -17.89 -0.67 -9.73
N GLN A 116 -17.43 -1.89 -9.42
CA GLN A 116 -16.03 -2.30 -9.62
C GLN A 116 -15.02 -1.40 -8.89
N CYS A 117 -15.41 -0.95 -7.70
CA CYS A 117 -14.55 -0.24 -6.77
C CYS A 117 -14.02 -1.25 -5.73
N SER A 118 -12.75 -1.17 -5.37
CA SER A 118 -12.15 -2.12 -4.45
C SER A 118 -11.08 -1.48 -3.59
N TYR A 119 -11.15 -1.69 -2.27
CA TYR A 119 -10.07 -1.34 -1.36
C TYR A 119 -8.79 -2.08 -1.76
N VAL A 120 -7.71 -1.32 -1.94
CA VAL A 120 -6.39 -1.84 -2.35
C VAL A 120 -5.45 -1.89 -1.17
N ALA A 121 -5.41 -0.80 -0.41
CA ALA A 121 -4.48 -0.63 0.70
C ALA A 121 -5.05 0.26 1.79
N LEU A 122 -4.49 0.08 2.98
CA LEU A 122 -4.62 0.96 4.13
C LEU A 122 -3.23 1.35 4.59
N ARG A 123 -3.05 2.62 4.94
CA ARG A 123 -1.90 3.09 5.69
C ARG A 123 -2.30 3.41 7.12
N PHE A 124 -1.48 3.02 8.10
CA PHE A 124 -1.68 3.33 9.51
C PHE A 124 -0.31 3.42 10.21
N ARG A 125 -0.04 4.52 10.92
CA ARG A 125 1.25 4.78 11.61
C ARG A 125 2.49 4.62 10.72
N GLY A 126 2.35 4.91 9.42
CA GLY A 126 3.42 4.78 8.43
C GLY A 126 3.66 3.37 7.91
N GLU A 127 2.90 2.38 8.37
CA GLU A 127 2.85 1.03 7.80
C GLU A 127 1.76 0.94 6.73
N GLU A 128 1.99 0.08 5.73
CA GLU A 128 1.06 -0.19 4.64
C GLU A 128 0.53 -1.62 4.74
N PHE A 129 -0.78 -1.77 4.62
CA PHE A 129 -1.49 -3.03 4.70
C PHE A 129 -2.23 -3.26 3.38
N CYS A 130 -1.91 -4.36 2.72
CA CYS A 130 -2.63 -4.76 1.52
C CYS A 130 -4.01 -5.31 1.88
N LEU A 131 -5.03 -4.86 1.14
CA LEU A 131 -6.42 -5.28 1.30
C LEU A 131 -6.90 -6.13 0.12
N LEU A 132 -6.01 -6.53 -0.78
CA LEU A 132 -6.28 -7.47 -1.87
C LEU A 132 -5.91 -8.89 -1.45
N ARG A 133 -6.79 -9.85 -1.75
CA ARG A 133 -6.42 -11.25 -1.67
C ARG A 133 -5.40 -11.55 -2.77
N SER A 134 -4.20 -11.99 -2.41
CA SER A 134 -3.16 -12.33 -3.40
C SER A 134 -3.65 -13.46 -4.32
N PRO A 135 -3.29 -13.43 -5.62
CA PRO A 135 -3.55 -14.55 -6.50
C PRO A 135 -2.82 -15.79 -5.99
N GLN A 136 -3.48 -16.95 -6.09
CA GLN A 136 -2.85 -18.24 -5.83
C GLN A 136 -1.93 -18.60 -7.00
N ASN A 137 -0.76 -19.17 -6.70
CA ASN A 137 0.19 -19.64 -7.70
C ASN A 137 -0.24 -20.95 -8.36
#